data_AF-A0A9X0QCF2-F1
#
_entry.id   AF-A0A9X0QCF2-F1
#
_cell.length_a   1.000
_cell.length_b   1.000
_cell.length_c   1.000
_cell.angle_alpha   90.00
_cell.angle_beta   90.00
_cell.angle_gamma   90.00
#
_symmetry.space_group_name_H-M   'P 1'
#
loop_
_entity.id
_entity.type
_entity.pdbx_description
1 polymer ?
#
loop_
_entity_poly.entity_id
_entity_poly.type
_entity_poly.pdbx_seq_one_letter_code
_entity_poly.pdbx_strand_id
1 'polypeptide(L)'
;MSQKCHTRAASNPPNSAASQWSIGTKKEYPTETAARKAIESLRLDINAEAISTSPLTIAELAEHYKSKELSGSEGKTPKTRETYEQHLNDYIVPRWGRERLGDIKAFRIEEWLKSLDKADGTKSKTKAVFGVLYQHALRYGWAERNPIREVRQSAKRQQEPDVLTSEK
;
A
#
# COMPACT_ATOMS: atom_id res chain seq x y z
N MET A 1 57.54 -27.19 -2.70
CA MET A 1 56.96 -28.50 -2.34
C MET A 1 55.46 -28.30 -2.15
N SER A 2 54.67 -29.09 -2.90
CA SER A 2 53.24 -29.47 -2.73
C SER A 2 52.19 -28.43 -2.31
N GLN A 3 50.96 -28.39 -2.85
CA GLN A 3 50.24 -29.19 -3.85
C GLN A 3 48.96 -28.39 -4.18
N LYS A 4 48.47 -28.49 -5.41
CA LYS A 4 47.14 -28.04 -5.83
C LYS A 4 46.08 -29.06 -5.37
N CYS A 5 44.95 -28.60 -4.84
CA CYS A 5 43.69 -29.34 -4.86
C CYS A 5 42.57 -28.42 -5.34
N HIS A 6 42.01 -28.74 -6.52
CA HIS A 6 40.71 -28.27 -6.97
C HIS A 6 39.61 -29.11 -6.31
N THR A 7 38.45 -28.52 -6.01
CA THR A 7 37.13 -29.17 -6.13
C THR A 7 36.02 -28.12 -6.13
N ARG A 8 34.95 -28.41 -6.88
CA ARG A 8 33.90 -27.52 -7.39
C ARG A 8 32.54 -27.91 -6.77
N ALA A 9 31.65 -26.92 -6.63
CA ALA A 9 30.20 -26.99 -6.32
C ALA A 9 29.85 -27.52 -4.90
N ALA A 10 28.80 -27.09 -4.22
CA ALA A 10 27.47 -26.68 -4.66
C ALA A 10 26.72 -25.93 -3.53
N SER A 11 25.57 -25.36 -3.91
CA SER A 11 24.39 -25.03 -3.09
C SER A 11 24.34 -23.69 -2.32
N ASN A 12 23.57 -22.78 -2.90
CA ASN A 12 22.59 -21.94 -2.18
C ASN A 12 21.21 -22.60 -2.41
N PRO A 13 20.10 -22.30 -1.69
CA PRO A 13 19.84 -21.50 -0.45
C PRO A 13 18.91 -22.32 0.54
N PRO A 14 18.09 -21.83 1.51
CA PRO A 14 17.65 -20.44 1.79
C PRO A 14 17.44 -19.96 3.26
N ASN A 15 17.39 -18.62 3.37
CA ASN A 15 16.52 -17.81 4.22
C ASN A 15 16.67 -17.81 5.76
N SER A 16 17.47 -16.86 6.27
CA SER A 16 17.17 -15.94 7.39
C SER A 16 18.48 -15.25 7.79
N ALA A 17 18.96 -14.34 6.95
CA ALA A 17 20.16 -13.57 7.29
C ALA A 17 19.74 -12.45 8.27
N ALA A 18 19.99 -12.66 9.56
CA ALA A 18 20.16 -11.55 10.47
C ALA A 18 21.34 -10.72 9.94
N SER A 19 21.05 -9.59 9.30
CA SER A 19 22.07 -8.69 8.76
C SER A 19 22.99 -8.23 9.89
N GLN A 20 24.17 -8.82 9.98
CA GLN A 20 25.18 -8.45 10.96
C GLN A 20 25.80 -7.11 10.52
N TRP A 21 25.27 -6.02 11.05
CA TRP A 21 25.82 -4.67 10.86
C TRP A 21 26.82 -4.35 11.97
N SER A 22 28.01 -3.88 11.59
CA SER A 22 29.07 -3.50 12.54
C SER A 22 28.83 -2.06 13.03
N ILE A 23 28.49 -1.89 14.32
CA ILE A 23 28.10 -0.58 14.91
C ILE A 23 29.30 0.34 15.18
N GLY A 24 30.54 -0.17 15.11
CA GLY A 24 31.78 0.61 15.28
C GLY A 24 32.93 -0.21 15.86
N THR A 25 34.06 0.45 16.10
CA THR A 25 35.27 -0.15 16.71
C THR A 25 35.38 0.13 18.22
N LYS A 26 36.17 -0.66 18.96
CA LYS A 26 36.40 -0.47 20.41
C LYS A 26 36.93 0.92 20.79
N LYS A 27 37.49 1.69 19.85
CA LYS A 27 37.90 3.08 20.06
C LYS A 27 36.72 4.05 20.15
N GLU A 28 35.63 3.76 19.43
CA GLU A 28 34.43 4.60 19.39
C GLU A 28 33.47 4.29 20.54
N TYR A 29 33.40 3.02 20.96
CA TYR A 29 32.61 2.60 22.11
C TYR A 29 33.49 1.80 23.10
N PRO A 30 34.22 2.49 23.98
CA PRO A 30 35.18 1.84 24.89
C PRO A 30 34.49 1.02 25.99
N THR A 31 33.21 1.27 26.27
CA THR A 31 32.41 0.54 27.27
C THR A 31 31.22 -0.15 26.64
N GLU A 32 30.88 -1.32 27.18
CA GLU A 32 29.70 -2.09 26.75
C GLU A 32 28.40 -1.28 26.87
N THR A 33 28.29 -0.45 27.91
CA THR A 33 27.15 0.45 28.11
C THR A 33 27.03 1.50 27.01
N ALA A 34 28.15 2.08 26.54
CA ALA A 34 28.15 3.05 25.44
C ALA A 34 27.74 2.40 24.11
N ALA A 35 28.23 1.17 23.85
CA ALA A 35 27.84 0.40 22.68
C ALA A 35 26.34 0.05 22.69
N ARG A 36 25.80 -0.42 23.82
CA ARG A 36 24.37 -0.74 23.96
C ARG A 36 23.48 0.49 23.77
N LYS A 37 23.86 1.65 24.33
CA LYS A 37 23.12 2.90 24.18
C LYS A 37 23.07 3.37 22.71
N ALA A 38 24.17 3.25 21.97
CA ALA A 38 24.20 3.57 20.54
C ALA A 38 23.30 2.65 19.72
N ILE A 39 23.28 1.34 20.03
CA ILE A 39 22.39 0.35 19.39
C ILE A 39 20.91 0.69 19.67
N GLU A 40 20.57 1.04 20.90
CA GLU A 40 19.21 1.42 21.26
C GLU A 40 18.77 2.68 20.53
N SER A 41 19.63 3.69 20.42
CA SER A 41 19.34 4.89 19.62
C SER A 41 19.08 4.53 18.15
N LEU A 42 19.98 3.76 17.53
CA LEU A 42 19.82 3.31 16.14
C LEU A 42 18.53 2.50 15.93
N ARG A 43 18.17 1.63 16.88
CA ARG A 43 16.91 0.88 16.83
C ARG A 43 15.70 1.81 16.90
N LEU A 44 15.74 2.82 17.77
CA LEU A 44 14.67 3.80 17.88
C LEU A 44 14.55 4.66 16.61
N ASP A 45 15.67 5.08 16.03
CA ASP A 45 15.71 5.88 14.80
C ASP A 45 15.18 5.09 13.61
N ILE A 46 15.60 3.83 13.45
CA ILE A 46 15.10 2.92 12.39
C ILE A 46 13.59 2.69 12.55
N ASN A 47 13.13 2.47 13.78
CA ASN A 47 11.71 2.30 14.05
C ASN A 47 10.92 3.61 13.78
N ALA A 48 11.48 4.77 14.13
CA ALA A 48 10.87 6.07 13.88
C ALA A 48 10.76 6.38 12.38
N GLU A 49 11.80 6.08 11.59
CA GLU A 49 11.79 6.22 10.13
C GLU A 49 10.76 5.28 9.47
N ALA A 50 10.67 4.03 9.94
CA ALA A 50 9.69 3.07 9.44
C ALA A 50 8.24 3.48 9.76
N ILE A 51 8.01 4.08 10.93
CA ILE A 51 6.70 4.64 11.32
C ILE A 51 6.41 5.92 10.53
N SER A 52 7.41 6.78 10.29
CA SER A 52 7.25 8.04 9.58
C SER A 52 6.98 7.87 8.07
N THR A 53 7.38 6.73 7.49
CA THR A 53 7.15 6.43 6.07
C THR A 53 5.88 5.62 5.80
N SER A 54 5.21 5.13 6.85
CA SER A 54 3.98 4.35 6.74
C SER A 54 2.76 5.26 6.89
N PRO A 55 1.84 5.31 5.90
CA PRO A 55 0.60 6.05 6.05
C PRO A 55 -0.25 5.40 7.14
N LEU A 56 -0.59 6.18 8.15
CA LEU A 56 -1.45 5.75 9.26
C LEU A 56 -2.91 5.74 8.83
N THR A 57 -3.28 6.60 7.88
CA THR A 57 -4.66 6.87 7.47
C THR A 57 -4.89 6.69 5.97
N ILE A 58 -6.16 6.55 5.57
CA ILE A 58 -6.54 6.46 4.15
C ILE A 58 -6.21 7.76 3.39
N ALA A 59 -6.26 8.93 4.03
CA ALA A 59 -5.91 10.19 3.39
C ALA A 59 -4.42 10.22 2.98
N GLU A 60 -3.53 9.87 3.89
CA GLU A 60 -2.09 9.80 3.63
C GLU A 60 -1.77 8.74 2.57
N LEU A 61 -2.44 7.58 2.64
CA LEU A 61 -2.29 6.53 1.64
C LEU A 61 -2.75 7.00 0.26
N ALA A 62 -3.84 7.77 0.18
CA ALA A 62 -4.35 8.32 -1.08
C ALA A 62 -3.41 9.38 -1.66
N GLU A 63 -2.83 10.24 -0.83
CA GLU A 63 -1.83 11.22 -1.25
C GLU A 63 -0.56 10.54 -1.76
N HIS A 64 -0.06 9.53 -1.04
CA HIS A 64 1.09 8.75 -1.48
C HIS A 64 0.79 7.97 -2.78
N TYR A 65 -0.41 7.41 -2.92
CA TYR A 65 -0.83 6.78 -4.17
C TYR A 65 -0.85 7.78 -5.33
N LYS A 66 -1.36 9.00 -5.13
CA LYS A 66 -1.35 10.04 -6.15
C LYS A 66 0.07 10.42 -6.57
N SER A 67 0.96 10.65 -5.60
CA SER A 67 2.32 11.08 -5.87
C SER A 67 3.18 10.02 -6.53
N LYS A 68 2.92 8.73 -6.31
CA LYS A 68 3.71 7.63 -6.91
C LYS A 68 3.09 7.02 -8.16
N GLU A 69 1.79 6.76 -8.16
CA GLU A 69 1.13 5.98 -9.21
C GLU A 69 0.35 6.86 -10.18
N LEU A 70 -0.06 8.07 -9.78
CA LEU A 70 -0.82 9.00 -10.61
C LEU A 70 -0.02 10.20 -11.12
N SER A 71 1.27 10.35 -10.79
CA SER A 71 2.12 11.46 -11.28
C SER A 71 2.97 11.07 -12.50
N GLY A 72 3.34 9.79 -12.66
CA GLY A 72 4.27 9.39 -13.73
C GLY A 72 4.31 7.89 -14.06
N SER A 73 3.31 7.09 -13.64
CA SER A 73 3.29 5.66 -13.97
C SER A 73 2.93 5.45 -15.46
N GLU A 74 3.83 4.85 -16.22
CA GLU A 74 3.63 4.46 -17.64
C GLU A 74 2.51 3.42 -17.82
N GLY A 75 1.98 2.86 -16.73
CA GLY A 75 0.95 1.82 -16.78
C GLY A 75 -0.50 2.30 -16.86
N LYS A 76 -0.79 3.61 -16.68
CA LYS A 76 -2.18 4.12 -16.68
C LYS A 76 -2.36 5.28 -17.64
N THR A 77 -3.39 5.18 -18.49
CA THR A 77 -3.77 6.29 -19.37
C THR A 77 -4.14 7.54 -18.57
N PRO A 78 -3.89 8.76 -19.10
CA PRO A 78 -4.21 10.01 -18.42
C PRO A 78 -5.67 10.07 -17.94
N LYS A 79 -6.61 9.56 -18.75
CA LYS A 79 -8.03 9.54 -18.40
C LYS A 79 -8.33 8.64 -17.20
N THR A 80 -7.66 7.49 -17.12
CA THR A 80 -7.81 6.58 -15.97
C THR A 80 -7.26 7.20 -14.71
N ARG A 81 -6.14 7.93 -14.80
CA ARG A 81 -5.54 8.65 -13.67
C ARG A 81 -6.48 9.71 -13.11
N GLU A 82 -7.02 10.56 -13.99
CA GLU A 82 -8.00 11.59 -13.63
C GLU A 82 -9.24 10.98 -12.97
N THR A 83 -9.78 9.90 -13.57
CA THR A 83 -10.96 9.21 -13.02
C THR A 83 -10.67 8.69 -11.61
N TYR A 84 -9.51 8.07 -11.40
CA TYR A 84 -9.17 7.50 -10.09
C TYR A 84 -9.00 8.61 -9.05
N GLU A 85 -8.37 9.72 -9.43
CA GLU A 85 -8.22 10.88 -8.56
C GLU A 85 -9.57 11.49 -8.16
N GLN A 86 -10.49 11.68 -9.11
CA GLN A 86 -11.85 12.14 -8.83
C GLN A 86 -12.55 11.21 -7.83
N HIS A 87 -12.52 9.89 -8.06
CA HIS A 87 -13.15 8.95 -7.15
C HIS A 87 -12.52 8.96 -5.73
N LEU A 88 -11.22 9.19 -5.63
CA LEU A 88 -10.54 9.34 -4.35
C LEU A 88 -11.01 10.60 -3.61
N ASN A 89 -11.06 11.73 -4.30
CA ASN A 89 -11.40 13.03 -3.73
C ASN A 89 -12.88 13.17 -3.39
N ASP A 90 -13.75 12.65 -4.24
CA ASP A 90 -15.20 12.90 -4.13
C ASP A 90 -15.88 11.94 -3.14
N TYR A 91 -15.35 10.71 -3.02
CA TYR A 91 -16.02 9.64 -2.26
C TYR A 91 -15.15 9.07 -1.13
N ILE A 92 -13.92 8.63 -1.44
CA ILE A 92 -13.14 7.83 -0.50
C ILE A 92 -12.55 8.70 0.62
N VAL A 93 -11.81 9.74 0.27
CA VAL A 93 -11.14 10.62 1.25
C VAL A 93 -12.12 11.34 2.18
N PRO A 94 -13.26 11.90 1.70
CA PRO A 94 -14.22 12.57 2.58
C PRO A 94 -14.80 11.65 3.65
N ARG A 95 -15.02 10.37 3.32
CA ARG A 95 -15.61 9.41 4.25
C ARG A 95 -14.59 8.67 5.12
N TRP A 96 -13.49 8.24 4.52
CA TRP A 96 -12.54 7.29 5.13
C TRP A 96 -11.20 7.92 5.46
N GLY A 97 -10.94 9.16 5.07
CA GLY A 97 -9.63 9.78 5.16
C GLY A 97 -9.02 9.79 6.56
N ARG A 98 -9.84 9.83 7.62
CA ARG A 98 -9.39 9.81 9.02
C ARG A 98 -9.26 8.40 9.62
N GLU A 99 -9.79 7.39 8.94
CA GLU A 99 -9.81 6.01 9.43
C GLU A 99 -8.44 5.37 9.14
N ARG A 100 -7.97 4.54 10.07
CA ARG A 100 -6.72 3.80 9.91
C ARG A 100 -6.91 2.61 8.99
N LEU A 101 -5.85 2.23 8.27
CA LEU A 101 -5.88 1.12 7.31
C LEU A 101 -6.38 -0.20 7.94
N GLY A 102 -5.99 -0.45 9.21
CA GLY A 102 -6.34 -1.68 9.96
C GLY A 102 -7.74 -1.70 10.58
N ASP A 103 -8.36 -0.53 10.79
CA ASP A 103 -9.67 -0.44 11.47
C ASP A 103 -10.86 -0.61 10.50
N ILE A 104 -10.59 -0.55 9.20
CA ILE A 104 -11.62 -0.62 8.17
C ILE A 104 -12.00 -2.08 7.91
N LYS A 105 -13.25 -2.39 8.23
CA LYS A 105 -13.87 -3.69 8.02
C LYS A 105 -14.69 -3.70 6.73
N ALA A 106 -14.70 -4.84 6.03
CA ALA A 106 -15.42 -5.02 4.77
C ALA A 106 -16.91 -4.65 4.87
N PHE A 107 -17.58 -5.03 5.97
CA PHE A 107 -19.02 -4.73 6.16
C PHE A 107 -19.30 -3.22 6.20
N ARG A 108 -18.42 -2.41 6.81
CA ARG A 108 -18.60 -0.95 6.89
C ARG A 108 -18.48 -0.31 5.50
N ILE A 109 -17.60 -0.85 4.65
CA ILE A 109 -17.47 -0.41 3.26
C ILE A 109 -18.72 -0.80 2.47
N GLU A 110 -19.24 -2.01 2.67
CA GLU A 110 -20.45 -2.48 2.00
C GLU A 110 -21.68 -1.64 2.37
N GLU A 111 -21.89 -1.38 3.65
CA GLU A 111 -22.96 -0.53 4.16
C GLU A 111 -22.86 0.90 3.60
N TRP A 112 -21.66 1.47 3.61
CA TRP A 112 -21.42 2.78 3.03
C TRP A 112 -21.69 2.83 1.53
N LEU A 113 -21.24 1.84 0.76
CA LEU A 113 -21.51 1.80 -0.68
C LEU A 113 -23.01 1.67 -0.97
N LYS A 114 -23.76 0.93 -0.15
CA LYS A 114 -25.22 0.84 -0.24
C LYS A 114 -25.90 2.17 0.08
N SER A 115 -25.38 2.94 1.03
CA SER A 115 -25.94 4.24 1.42
C SER A 115 -25.70 5.37 0.42
N LEU A 116 -24.81 5.18 -0.57
CA LEU A 116 -24.59 6.19 -1.61
C LEU A 116 -25.79 6.26 -2.57
N ASP A 117 -26.34 7.46 -2.78
CA ASP A 117 -27.32 7.72 -3.83
C ASP A 117 -26.61 7.93 -5.18
N LYS A 118 -26.08 6.83 -5.73
CA LYS A 118 -25.35 6.79 -7.01
C LYS A 118 -25.66 5.50 -7.75
N ALA A 119 -25.47 5.54 -9.07
CA ALA A 119 -25.62 4.37 -9.93
C ALA A 119 -24.65 3.24 -9.53
N ASP A 120 -25.06 1.99 -9.73
CA ASP A 120 -24.28 0.79 -9.40
C ASP A 120 -22.92 0.73 -10.10
N GLY A 121 -22.82 1.34 -11.29
CA GLY A 121 -21.55 1.52 -12.01
C GLY A 121 -20.58 2.43 -11.26
N THR A 122 -21.06 3.56 -10.73
CA THR A 122 -20.26 4.49 -9.92
C THR A 122 -19.84 3.85 -8.60
N LYS A 123 -20.76 3.17 -7.90
CA LYS A 123 -20.46 2.41 -6.67
C LYS A 123 -19.39 1.34 -6.91
N SER A 124 -19.52 0.61 -8.00
CA SER A 124 -18.56 -0.43 -8.39
C SER A 124 -17.20 0.15 -8.76
N LYS A 125 -17.17 1.30 -9.44
CA LYS A 125 -15.91 2.01 -9.74
C LYS A 125 -15.25 2.52 -8.46
N THR A 126 -16.00 3.14 -7.55
CA THR A 126 -15.49 3.58 -6.24
C THR A 126 -14.92 2.40 -5.45
N LYS A 127 -15.62 1.26 -5.41
CA LYS A 127 -15.10 0.01 -4.81
C LYS A 127 -13.78 -0.42 -5.46
N ALA A 128 -13.70 -0.40 -6.79
CA ALA A 128 -12.49 -0.80 -7.51
C ALA A 128 -11.30 0.12 -7.19
N VAL A 129 -11.51 1.45 -7.17
CA VAL A 129 -10.48 2.43 -6.79
C VAL A 129 -10.02 2.22 -5.36
N PHE A 130 -10.95 1.96 -4.43
CA PHE A 130 -10.59 1.65 -3.04
C PHE A 130 -9.79 0.34 -2.92
N GLY A 131 -10.12 -0.65 -3.75
CA GLY A 131 -9.36 -1.90 -3.86
C GLY A 131 -7.93 -1.68 -4.34
N VAL A 132 -7.73 -0.81 -5.34
CA VAL A 132 -6.40 -0.44 -5.86
C VAL A 132 -5.57 0.29 -4.78
N LEU A 133 -6.20 1.15 -3.99
CA LEU A 133 -5.56 1.82 -2.85
C LEU A 133 -5.01 0.80 -1.83
N TYR A 134 -5.81 -0.20 -1.46
CA TYR A 134 -5.35 -1.26 -0.56
C TYR A 134 -4.31 -2.19 -1.18
N GLN A 135 -4.36 -2.42 -2.50
CA GLN A 135 -3.27 -3.13 -3.20
C GLN A 135 -1.98 -2.33 -3.16
N HIS A 136 -2.05 -1.00 -3.29
CA HIS A 136 -0.90 -0.13 -3.11
C HIS A 136 -0.33 -0.27 -1.69
N ALA A 137 -1.18 -0.20 -0.66
CA ALA A 137 -0.73 -0.42 0.71
C ALA A 137 -0.06 -1.80 0.92
N LEU A 138 -0.62 -2.87 0.34
CA LEU A 138 -0.05 -4.21 0.40
C LEU A 138 1.34 -4.29 -0.27
N ARG A 139 1.53 -3.61 -1.42
CA ARG A 139 2.83 -3.58 -2.12
C ARG A 139 3.95 -2.96 -1.28
N TYR A 140 3.59 -1.98 -0.46
CA TYR A 140 4.53 -1.30 0.44
C TYR A 140 4.59 -1.93 1.84
N GLY A 141 3.82 -2.99 2.11
CA GLY A 141 3.79 -3.67 3.40
C GLY A 141 3.03 -2.93 4.51
N TRP A 142 2.21 -1.92 4.17
CA TRP A 142 1.46 -1.11 5.15
C TRP A 142 0.11 -1.71 5.56
N ALA A 143 -0.38 -2.68 4.79
CA ALA A 143 -1.59 -3.43 5.11
C ALA A 143 -1.28 -4.93 5.04
N GLU A 144 -1.90 -5.71 5.91
CA GLU A 144 -1.78 -7.17 5.89
C GLU A 144 -2.80 -7.82 4.95
N ARG A 145 -3.96 -7.19 4.79
CA ARG A 145 -5.08 -7.70 3.97
C ARG A 145 -5.84 -6.59 3.29
N ASN A 146 -6.47 -6.92 2.16
CA ASN A 146 -7.38 -6.01 1.46
C ASN A 146 -8.85 -6.34 1.81
N PRO A 147 -9.53 -5.51 2.63
CA PRO A 147 -10.91 -5.75 3.03
C PRO A 147 -11.91 -5.64 1.86
N ILE A 148 -11.54 -5.00 0.74
CA ILE A 148 -12.41 -4.84 -0.43
C ILE A 148 -12.73 -6.17 -1.13
N ARG A 149 -11.85 -7.17 -1.00
CA ARG A 149 -12.05 -8.50 -1.59
C ARG A 149 -13.29 -9.21 -1.03
N GLU A 150 -13.70 -8.85 0.18
CA GLU A 150 -14.83 -9.46 0.89
C GLU A 150 -16.14 -8.69 0.69
N VAL A 151 -16.10 -7.51 0.05
CA VAL A 151 -17.28 -6.63 -0.13
C VAL A 151 -18.20 -7.18 -1.23
N ARG A 152 -19.47 -7.41 -0.89
CA ARG A 152 -20.50 -7.89 -1.82
C ARG A 152 -21.18 -6.70 -2.51
N GLN A 153 -20.52 -6.19 -3.53
CA GLN A 153 -21.05 -5.16 -4.43
C GLN A 153 -20.73 -5.54 -5.87
N SER A 154 -21.78 -5.71 -6.68
CA SER A 154 -21.74 -6.10 -8.10
C SER A 154 -22.12 -4.93 -9.00
N ALA A 155 -21.48 -4.80 -10.17
CA ALA A 155 -21.76 -3.76 -11.16
C ALA A 155 -23.02 -4.03 -12.01
N LYS A 156 -24.02 -4.74 -11.46
CA LYS A 156 -25.21 -5.10 -12.25
C LYS A 156 -25.94 -3.82 -12.63
N ARG A 157 -26.16 -3.64 -13.93
CA ARG A 157 -26.67 -2.41 -14.51
C ARG A 157 -28.19 -2.32 -14.27
N GLN A 158 -28.65 -1.26 -13.61
CA GLN A 158 -30.08 -1.05 -13.31
C GLN A 158 -30.86 -0.41 -14.48
N GLN A 159 -30.16 0.26 -15.39
CA GLN A 159 -30.78 0.99 -16.51
C GLN A 159 -30.02 0.70 -17.80
N GLU A 160 -30.74 0.20 -18.81
CA GLU A 160 -30.23 0.20 -20.20
C GLU A 160 -29.99 1.65 -20.65
N PRO A 161 -28.95 1.90 -21.46
CA PRO A 161 -28.73 3.24 -21.98
C PRO A 161 -29.88 3.56 -22.92
N ASP A 162 -30.51 4.71 -22.74
CA ASP A 162 -31.45 5.21 -23.72
C ASP A 162 -30.67 5.44 -25.02
N VAL A 163 -30.87 4.56 -26.00
CA VAL A 163 -30.17 4.61 -27.28
C VAL A 163 -30.87 5.68 -28.08
N LEU A 164 -30.24 6.86 -28.19
CA LEU A 164 -30.70 7.90 -29.09
C LEU A 164 -30.56 7.39 -30.54
N THR A 165 -31.61 6.75 -31.04
CA THR A 165 -31.74 6.47 -32.48
C THR A 165 -31.90 7.82 -33.16
N SER A 166 -30.91 8.24 -33.94
CA SER A 166 -31.02 9.39 -34.82
C SER A 166 -32.14 9.14 -35.82
N GLU A 167 -33.28 9.81 -35.67
CA GLU A 167 -34.28 9.88 -36.72
C GLU A 167 -33.80 10.84 -37.81
N LYS A 168 -33.38 10.25 -38.94
CA LYS A 168 -33.13 10.79 -40.29
C LYS A 168 -32.09 11.90 -40.47
#